data_AF-E3FC06-F1
#
_entry.id   AF-E3FC06-F1
#
_cell.length_a   1.000
_cell.length_b   1.000
_cell.length_c   1.000
_cell.angle_alpha   90.00
_cell.angle_beta   90.00
_cell.angle_gamma   90.00
#
_symmetry.space_group_name_H-M   'P 1'
#
loop_
_entity.id
_entity.type
_entity.pdbx_description
1 polymer ?
#
loop_
_entity_poly.entity_id
_entity_poly.type
_entity_poly.pdbx_seq_one_letter_code
_entity_poly.pdbx_strand_id
1 'polypeptide(L)'
;MGMEELVLGDGDWEGLRECLLIEYALDRGRREFVIVGDYWGERTSGRRSFIRLVFEGVEDFKREPGVSSGARAYWGEYWLRGAPGGVVIQSFETLSEEGRMRASLWFGPSFGGCSFLYGGVRASVRSARVEMRGTDWEYRDIEDNEVLDFYAPFGKALM
;
A
#
# COMPACT_ATOMS: atom_id res chain seq x y z
N MET A 1 8.20 18.49 4.26
CA MET A 1 8.23 17.09 4.74
C MET A 1 6.96 16.88 5.56
N GLY A 2 5.83 16.73 4.86
CA GLY A 2 4.49 16.67 5.45
C GLY A 2 3.94 15.25 5.54
N MET A 3 4.61 14.42 6.33
CA MET A 3 4.27 13.01 6.50
C MET A 3 3.91 12.78 7.96
N GLU A 4 2.67 12.35 8.21
CA GLU A 4 2.20 12.00 9.54
C GLU A 4 2.47 10.52 9.80
N GLU A 5 3.20 10.20 10.87
CA GLU A 5 3.32 8.82 11.35
C GLU A 5 2.05 8.41 12.07
N LEU A 6 1.51 7.25 11.70
CA LEU A 6 0.29 6.73 12.27
C LEU A 6 0.59 5.50 13.13
N VAL A 7 0.05 5.49 14.35
CA VAL A 7 0.10 4.32 15.23
C VAL A 7 -1.13 3.47 14.95
N LEU A 8 -0.93 2.31 14.35
CA LEU A 8 -2.01 1.38 14.00
C LEU A 8 -2.33 0.47 15.19
N GLY A 9 -3.59 0.46 15.61
CA GLY A 9 -4.15 -0.44 16.59
C GLY A 9 -5.05 -1.54 15.98
N ASP A 10 -5.63 -2.36 16.85
CA ASP A 10 -6.59 -3.39 16.46
C ASP A 10 -7.85 -2.75 15.86
N GLY A 11 -8.11 -3.02 14.58
CA GLY A 11 -9.27 -2.49 13.84
C GLY A 11 -8.96 -1.42 12.79
N ASP A 12 -7.78 -0.77 12.86
CA ASP A 12 -7.39 0.24 11.87
C ASP A 12 -7.14 -0.36 10.47
N TRP A 13 -6.90 -1.66 10.41
CA TRP A 13 -6.69 -2.41 9.17
C TRP A 13 -7.92 -2.41 8.24
N GLU A 14 -9.13 -2.20 8.77
CA GLU A 14 -10.35 -2.07 7.95
C GLU A 14 -10.25 -0.90 6.96
N GLY A 15 -9.52 0.16 7.30
CA GLY A 15 -9.28 1.29 6.41
C GLY A 15 -8.49 0.93 5.15
N LEU A 16 -7.77 -0.20 5.14
CA LEU A 16 -7.05 -0.69 3.96
C LEU A 16 -7.99 -1.38 2.97
N ARG A 17 -9.14 -1.86 3.43
CA ARG A 17 -10.08 -2.55 2.56
C ARG A 17 -10.58 -1.59 1.48
N GLU A 18 -10.62 -2.08 0.25
CA GLU A 18 -10.95 -1.31 -0.95
C GLU A 18 -9.94 -0.20 -1.32
N CYS A 19 -8.84 -0.05 -0.59
CA CYS A 19 -7.75 0.80 -1.03
C CYS A 19 -7.20 0.28 -2.37
N LEU A 20 -6.98 1.21 -3.29
CA LEU A 20 -6.28 0.91 -4.54
C LEU A 20 -4.81 0.70 -4.21
N LEU A 21 -4.27 -0.46 -4.53
CA LEU A 21 -2.86 -0.78 -4.39
C LEU A 21 -2.06 0.00 -5.43
N ILE A 22 -1.23 0.93 -4.95
CA ILE A 22 -0.30 1.68 -5.79
C ILE A 22 1.01 0.88 -5.93
N GLU A 23 1.51 0.36 -4.81
CA GLU A 23 2.78 -0.36 -4.75
C GLU A 23 2.71 -1.46 -3.68
N TYR A 24 3.35 -2.59 -3.95
CA TYR A 24 3.96 -3.36 -2.87
C TYR A 24 5.32 -3.87 -3.30
N ALA A 25 6.23 -3.99 -2.34
CA ALA A 25 7.57 -4.48 -2.63
C ALA A 25 8.23 -5.16 -1.43
N LEU A 26 8.88 -6.29 -1.68
CA LEU A 26 9.68 -7.03 -0.71
C LEU A 26 11.17 -6.71 -0.90
N ASP A 27 11.77 -6.05 0.09
CA ASP A 27 13.22 -5.91 0.20
C ASP A 27 13.77 -6.99 1.14
N ARG A 28 14.39 -8.02 0.56
CA ARG A 28 14.99 -9.12 1.32
C ARG A 28 16.26 -8.72 2.05
N GLY A 29 16.99 -7.71 1.57
CA GLY A 29 18.23 -7.24 2.17
C GLY A 29 17.96 -6.48 3.46
N ARG A 30 16.95 -5.60 3.44
CA ARG A 30 16.48 -4.86 4.63
C ARG A 30 15.47 -5.64 5.48
N ARG A 31 14.95 -6.75 4.94
CA ARG A 31 13.86 -7.53 5.53
C ARG A 31 12.63 -6.66 5.77
N GLU A 32 12.27 -5.90 4.73
CA GLU A 32 11.13 -5.00 4.74
C GLU A 32 10.11 -5.42 3.69
N PHE A 33 8.82 -5.22 3.99
CA PHE A 33 7.76 -5.29 3.01
C PHE A 33 6.99 -3.98 3.03
N VAL A 34 6.90 -3.32 1.89
CA VAL A 34 6.23 -2.03 1.75
C VAL A 34 4.91 -2.22 1.04
N ILE A 35 3.89 -1.50 1.48
CA ILE A 35 2.60 -1.36 0.79
C ILE A 35 2.28 0.12 0.70
N VAL A 36 1.83 0.57 -0.48
CA VAL A 36 1.28 1.91 -0.69
C VAL A 36 -0.11 1.78 -1.28
N GLY A 37 -1.09 2.46 -0.67
CA GLY A 37 -2.48 2.48 -1.13
C GLY A 37 -3.04 3.90 -1.26
N ASP A 38 -4.01 4.08 -2.17
CA ASP A 38 -4.92 5.24 -2.23
C ASP A 38 -6.26 4.90 -1.56
N TYR A 39 -6.99 5.93 -1.16
CA TYR A 39 -8.29 5.92 -0.47
C TYR A 39 -8.25 5.61 1.02
N TRP A 40 -7.19 5.99 1.72
CA TRP A 40 -7.10 5.81 3.17
C TRP A 40 -7.93 6.84 3.95
N GLY A 41 -8.99 6.42 4.65
CA GLY A 41 -9.80 7.33 5.48
C GLY A 41 -10.99 7.98 4.75
N GLU A 42 -11.50 9.09 5.29
CA GLU A 42 -12.78 9.67 4.83
C GLU A 42 -12.73 10.22 3.40
N ARG A 43 -13.70 9.79 2.58
CA ARG A 43 -13.88 10.28 1.20
C ARG A 43 -14.45 11.69 1.20
N THR A 44 -13.59 12.69 1.07
CA THR A 44 -13.98 14.08 0.86
C THR A 44 -13.76 14.50 -0.60
N SER A 45 -14.77 15.11 -1.22
CA SER A 45 -14.63 15.64 -2.59
C SER A 45 -13.44 16.60 -2.70
N GLY A 46 -12.63 16.46 -3.76
CA GLY A 46 -11.44 17.28 -3.98
C GLY A 46 -10.26 16.97 -3.05
N ARG A 47 -10.33 15.89 -2.26
CA ARG A 47 -9.21 15.38 -1.46
C ARG A 47 -8.97 13.91 -1.77
N ARG A 48 -7.70 13.52 -1.67
CA ARG A 48 -7.28 12.12 -1.62
C ARG A 48 -6.25 11.91 -0.53
N SER A 49 -6.17 10.68 -0.08
CA SER A 49 -5.35 10.27 1.04
C SER A 49 -4.69 8.94 0.69
N PHE A 50 -3.39 8.93 0.93
CA PHE A 50 -2.51 7.82 0.65
C PHE A 50 -1.98 7.29 1.97
N ILE A 51 -1.83 5.97 2.06
CA ILE A 51 -1.16 5.32 3.18
C ILE A 51 0.05 4.54 2.68
N ARG A 52 1.14 4.61 3.43
CA ARG A 52 2.30 3.75 3.30
C ARG A 52 2.44 2.92 4.56
N LEU A 53 2.61 1.63 4.38
CA LEU A 53 2.97 0.69 5.44
C LEU A 53 4.35 0.13 5.15
N VAL A 54 5.21 0.13 6.16
CA VAL A 54 6.52 -0.52 6.12
C VAL A 54 6.54 -1.57 7.22
N PHE A 55 6.43 -2.84 6.82
CA PHE A 55 6.61 -3.97 7.71
C PHE A 55 8.10 -4.27 7.85
N GLU A 56 8.55 -4.45 9.09
CA GLU A 56 9.95 -4.63 9.44
C GLU A 56 10.22 -6.04 9.97
N GLY A 57 11.45 -6.52 9.77
CA GLY A 57 11.85 -7.84 10.23
C GLY A 57 11.13 -8.96 9.49
N VAL A 58 10.74 -8.73 8.24
CA VAL A 58 9.93 -9.65 7.43
C VAL A 58 10.63 -11.00 7.27
N GLU A 59 9.88 -12.07 7.53
CA GLU A 59 10.29 -13.47 7.38
C GLU A 59 9.15 -14.29 6.76
N ASP A 60 9.47 -15.50 6.27
CA ASP A 60 8.49 -16.47 5.75
C ASP A 60 7.49 -15.88 4.75
N PHE A 61 7.97 -14.98 3.90
CA PHE A 61 7.15 -14.39 2.85
C PHE A 61 6.68 -15.47 1.87
N LYS A 62 5.37 -15.58 1.71
CA LYS A 62 4.69 -16.48 0.79
C LYS A 62 3.80 -15.68 -0.14
N ARG A 63 3.92 -15.96 -1.43
CA ARG A 63 3.02 -15.43 -2.45
C ARG A 63 2.04 -16.53 -2.85
N GLU A 64 0.76 -16.20 -2.83
CA GLU A 64 -0.31 -17.07 -3.32
C GLU A 64 -0.79 -16.56 -4.69
N PRO A 65 -0.32 -17.12 -5.82
CA PRO A 65 -0.63 -16.60 -7.14
C PRO A 65 -2.12 -16.72 -7.48
N GLY A 66 -2.68 -15.67 -8.07
CA GLY A 66 -4.04 -15.68 -8.60
C GLY A 66 -4.18 -16.39 -9.96
N VAL A 67 -5.40 -16.39 -10.48
CA VAL A 67 -5.73 -17.07 -11.74
C VAL A 67 -5.19 -16.35 -12.99
N SER A 68 -4.98 -15.03 -12.93
CA SER A 68 -4.47 -14.25 -14.06
C SER A 68 -2.99 -14.53 -14.30
N SER A 69 -2.64 -15.03 -15.49
CA SER A 69 -1.25 -15.32 -15.86
C SER A 69 -0.35 -14.09 -15.78
N GLY A 70 -0.85 -12.92 -16.18
CA GLY A 70 -0.11 -11.66 -16.11
C GLY A 70 0.18 -11.20 -14.68
N ALA A 71 -0.70 -11.53 -13.72
CA ALA A 71 -0.51 -11.16 -12.33
C ALA A 71 0.51 -12.07 -11.59
N ARG A 72 0.78 -13.27 -12.12
CA ARG A 72 1.72 -14.22 -11.52
C ARG A 72 3.17 -13.74 -11.58
N ALA A 73 3.49 -12.81 -12.48
CA ALA A 73 4.82 -12.19 -12.56
C ALA A 73 5.15 -11.30 -11.36
N TYR A 74 4.13 -10.75 -10.68
CA TYR A 74 4.30 -9.90 -9.50
C TYR A 74 4.51 -10.76 -8.25
N TRP A 75 5.69 -11.36 -8.11
CA TRP A 75 5.99 -12.23 -6.97
C TRP A 75 6.41 -11.46 -5.73
N GLY A 76 7.38 -10.55 -5.89
CA GLY A 76 7.93 -9.75 -4.80
C GLY A 76 7.67 -8.25 -4.95
N GLU A 77 7.12 -7.81 -6.09
CA GLU A 77 6.98 -6.39 -6.40
C GLU A 77 5.80 -6.18 -7.36
N TYR A 78 5.07 -5.09 -7.15
CA TYR A 78 4.02 -4.58 -8.03
C TYR A 78 4.01 -3.05 -7.99
N TRP A 79 3.81 -2.45 -9.16
CA TRP A 79 3.62 -1.02 -9.32
C TRP A 79 2.41 -0.80 -10.22
N LEU A 80 1.47 0.04 -9.78
CA LEU A 80 0.30 0.41 -10.57
C LEU A 80 0.72 1.08 -11.89
N ARG A 81 1.79 1.86 -11.86
CA ARG A 81 2.37 2.48 -13.06
C ARG A 81 2.93 1.39 -13.98
N GLY A 82 2.25 1.16 -15.11
CA GLY A 82 2.63 0.15 -16.10
C GLY A 82 2.01 -1.24 -15.87
N ALA A 83 1.23 -1.42 -14.80
CA ALA A 83 0.44 -2.63 -14.63
C ALA A 83 -0.71 -2.69 -15.66
N PRO A 84 -1.14 -3.89 -16.08
CA PRO A 84 -2.25 -4.06 -17.02
C PRO A 84 -3.62 -3.66 -16.44
N GLY A 85 -3.70 -3.42 -15.13
CA GLY A 85 -4.91 -2.98 -14.44
C GLY A 85 -4.66 -2.66 -12.97
N GLY A 86 -5.62 -1.94 -12.37
CA GLY A 86 -5.63 -1.62 -10.95
C GLY A 86 -5.97 -2.82 -10.09
N VAL A 87 -5.33 -2.89 -8.93
CA VAL A 87 -5.53 -3.94 -7.92
C VAL A 87 -6.02 -3.27 -6.65
N VAL A 88 -7.00 -3.86 -5.98
CA VAL A 88 -7.50 -3.36 -4.68
C VAL A 88 -7.19 -4.36 -3.58
N ILE A 89 -6.96 -3.86 -2.38
CA ILE A 89 -6.84 -4.69 -1.18
C ILE A 89 -8.24 -5.14 -0.79
N GLN A 90 -8.51 -6.45 -0.89
CA GLN A 90 -9.83 -7.02 -0.57
C GLN A 90 -9.91 -7.53 0.88
N SER A 91 -8.81 -8.01 1.43
CA SER A 91 -8.69 -8.38 2.84
C SER A 91 -7.28 -8.12 3.34
N PHE A 92 -7.20 -7.73 4.62
CA PHE A 92 -5.97 -7.60 5.38
C PHE A 92 -6.22 -8.15 6.78
N GLU A 93 -5.48 -9.18 7.17
CA GLU A 93 -5.64 -9.84 8.47
C GLU A 93 -4.29 -9.94 9.18
N THR A 94 -4.30 -9.77 10.50
CA THR A 94 -3.11 -9.99 11.34
C THR A 94 -3.41 -10.98 12.44
N LEU A 95 -2.50 -11.92 12.66
CA LEU A 95 -2.59 -12.91 13.73
C LEU A 95 -1.27 -12.95 14.52
N SER A 96 -1.36 -13.06 15.84
CA SER A 96 -0.18 -13.31 16.68
C SER A 96 0.22 -14.79 16.58
N GLU A 97 1.50 -15.05 16.29
CA GLU A 97 2.10 -16.39 16.14
C GLU A 97 3.46 -16.40 16.85
N GLU A 98 3.58 -17.17 17.94
CA GLU A 98 4.83 -17.43 18.68
C GLU A 98 5.66 -16.17 19.03
N GLY A 99 4.99 -15.08 19.41
CA GLY A 99 5.66 -13.82 19.77
C GLY A 99 6.02 -12.91 18.59
N ARG A 100 5.51 -13.23 17.40
CA ARG A 100 5.54 -12.38 16.20
C ARG A 100 4.13 -12.17 15.66
N MET A 101 4.00 -11.29 14.67
CA MET A 101 2.74 -11.08 13.97
C MET A 101 2.85 -11.64 12.55
N ARG A 102 1.82 -12.37 12.11
CA ARG A 102 1.63 -12.75 10.71
C ARG A 102 0.64 -11.80 10.06
N ALA A 103 1.02 -11.20 8.94
CA ALA A 103 0.11 -10.50 8.06
C ALA A 103 -0.33 -11.41 6.91
N SER A 104 -1.60 -11.32 6.53
CA SER A 104 -2.18 -11.98 5.36
C SER A 104 -2.95 -10.94 4.54
N LEU A 105 -2.54 -10.76 3.29
CA LEU A 105 -3.15 -9.84 2.35
C LEU A 105 -3.79 -10.60 1.20
N TRP A 106 -5.01 -10.21 0.85
CA TRP A 106 -5.71 -10.73 -0.30
C TRP A 106 -6.15 -9.62 -1.24
N PHE A 107 -5.83 -9.76 -2.52
CA PHE A 107 -6.13 -8.77 -3.57
C PHE A 107 -7.21 -9.27 -4.56
N GLY A 108 -7.83 -10.41 -4.26
CA GLY A 108 -8.85 -11.02 -5.10
C GLY A 108 -8.34 -12.17 -5.98
N PRO A 109 -9.26 -12.98 -6.53
CA PRO A 109 -8.90 -14.23 -7.22
C PRO A 109 -8.01 -14.04 -8.45
N SER A 110 -8.11 -12.91 -9.14
CA SER A 110 -7.28 -12.61 -10.32
C SER A 110 -5.82 -12.40 -9.96
N PHE A 111 -5.55 -11.66 -8.88
CA PHE A 111 -4.19 -11.30 -8.47
C PHE A 111 -3.62 -12.28 -7.45
N GLY A 112 -4.44 -12.74 -6.51
CA GLY A 112 -4.09 -13.62 -5.40
C GLY A 112 -3.74 -12.83 -4.14
N GLY A 113 -2.82 -13.35 -3.33
CA GLY A 113 -2.44 -12.75 -2.05
C GLY A 113 -0.99 -12.97 -1.67
N CYS A 114 -0.63 -12.51 -0.48
CA CYS A 114 0.65 -12.82 0.16
C CYS A 114 0.51 -12.87 1.69
N SER A 115 1.40 -13.58 2.34
CA SER A 115 1.49 -13.62 3.79
C SER A 115 2.94 -13.66 4.25
N PHE A 116 3.21 -13.12 5.43
CA PHE A 116 4.55 -13.04 5.99
C PHE A 116 4.51 -12.81 7.50
N LEU A 117 5.59 -13.18 8.18
CA LEU A 117 5.85 -12.77 9.56
C LEU A 117 6.52 -11.40 9.57
N TYR A 118 6.24 -10.59 10.58
CA TYR A 118 6.88 -9.30 10.81
C TYR A 118 7.06 -9.02 12.31
N GLY A 119 8.04 -8.18 12.63
CA GLY A 119 8.36 -7.76 14.00
C GLY A 119 7.81 -6.38 14.38
N GLY A 120 7.53 -5.54 13.38
CA GLY A 120 6.97 -4.21 13.58
C GLY A 120 6.39 -3.66 12.29
N VAL A 121 5.57 -2.62 12.40
CA VAL A 121 4.99 -1.92 11.27
C VAL A 121 5.04 -0.42 11.54
N ARG A 122 5.53 0.34 10.57
CA ARG A 122 5.43 1.80 10.55
C ARG A 122 4.40 2.20 9.50
N ALA A 123 3.52 3.12 9.86
CA ALA A 123 2.53 3.66 8.94
C ALA A 123 2.75 5.16 8.75
N SER A 124 2.52 5.61 7.53
CA SER A 124 2.59 7.02 7.18
C SER A 124 1.42 7.39 6.29
N VAL A 125 0.79 8.53 6.56
CA VAL A 125 -0.31 9.04 5.75
C VAL A 125 0.11 10.34 5.06
N ARG A 126 -0.36 10.52 3.84
CA ARG A 126 -0.18 11.75 3.07
C ARG A 126 -1.48 12.12 2.38
N SER A 127 -1.88 13.38 2.46
CA SER A 127 -3.13 13.86 1.86
C SER A 127 -2.87 14.89 0.76
N ALA A 128 -3.64 14.82 -0.31
CA ALA A 128 -3.57 15.72 -1.44
C ALA A 128 -4.91 16.43 -1.69
N ARG A 129 -4.84 17.72 -2.04
CA ARG A 129 -5.87 18.41 -2.80
C ARG A 129 -5.82 17.94 -4.24
N VAL A 130 -6.99 17.71 -4.82
CA VAL A 130 -7.14 17.17 -6.17
C VAL A 130 -7.97 18.13 -7.01
N GLU A 131 -7.38 18.63 -8.09
CA GLU A 131 -8.01 19.55 -9.03
C GLU A 131 -7.92 19.01 -10.45
N MET A 132 -8.99 19.13 -11.22
CA MET A 132 -8.96 18.81 -12.65
C MET A 132 -8.47 20.04 -13.42
N ARG A 133 -7.38 19.89 -14.17
CA ARG A 133 -6.81 20.93 -15.03
C ARG A 133 -6.80 20.45 -16.47
N GLY A 134 -7.78 20.91 -17.24
CA GLY A 134 -8.01 20.39 -18.59
C GLY A 134 -8.47 18.93 -18.54
N THR A 135 -7.67 18.02 -19.07
CA THR A 135 -7.94 16.57 -19.06
C THR A 135 -7.19 15.82 -17.96
N ASP A 136 -6.30 16.49 -17.24
CA ASP A 136 -5.41 15.86 -16.27
C ASP A 136 -5.83 16.20 -14.84
N TRP A 137 -5.60 15.24 -13.94
CA TRP A 137 -5.74 15.45 -12.50
C TRP A 137 -4.41 15.93 -11.93
N GLU A 138 -4.42 17.09 -11.27
CA GLU A 138 -3.29 17.61 -10.52
C GLU A 138 -3.48 17.30 -9.03
N TYR A 139 -2.45 16.74 -8.40
CA TYR A 139 -2.42 16.39 -6.98
C TYR A 139 -1.41 17.30 -6.29
N ARG A 140 -1.85 18.02 -5.26
CA ARG A 140 -0.98 18.86 -4.45
C ARG A 140 -1.09 18.48 -3.00
N ASP A 141 0.05 18.34 -2.33
CA ASP A 141 0.10 18.07 -0.91
C ASP A 141 -0.71 19.11 -0.11
N ILE A 142 -1.47 18.67 0.89
CA ILE A 142 -2.28 19.59 1.69
C ILE A 142 -1.41 20.50 2.55
N GLU A 143 -0.30 20.01 3.07
CA GLU A 143 0.56 20.69 4.04
C GLU A 143 1.53 21.67 3.36
N ASP A 144 2.26 21.23 2.33
CA ASP A 144 3.30 22.04 1.70
C ASP A 144 2.97 22.51 0.27
N ASN A 145 1.84 22.08 -0.29
CA ASN A 145 1.35 22.47 -1.61
C ASN A 145 2.28 22.07 -2.78
N GLU A 146 3.27 21.21 -2.52
CA GLU A 146 4.12 20.63 -3.55
C GLU A 146 3.32 19.68 -4.45
N VAL A 147 3.79 19.52 -5.70
CA VAL A 147 3.18 18.57 -6.65
C VAL A 147 3.46 17.15 -6.17
N LEU A 148 2.41 16.34 -6.12
CA LEU A 148 2.46 14.96 -5.67
C LEU A 148 2.21 14.02 -6.86
N ASP A 149 3.08 13.03 -7.06
CA ASP A 149 2.85 11.98 -8.06
C ASP A 149 1.89 10.93 -7.49
N PHE A 150 0.72 10.78 -8.11
CA PHE A 150 -0.26 9.77 -7.73
C PHE A 150 0.31 8.34 -7.69
N TYR A 151 1.26 8.04 -8.59
CA TYR A 151 1.87 6.71 -8.67
C TYR A 151 3.06 6.54 -7.73
N ALA A 152 3.48 7.60 -7.04
CA ALA A 152 4.59 7.58 -6.09
C ALA A 152 4.36 8.63 -4.99
N PRO A 153 3.26 8.53 -4.22
CA PRO A 153 2.84 9.59 -3.29
C PRO A 153 3.85 9.83 -2.16
N PHE A 154 4.69 8.84 -1.84
CA PHE A 154 5.76 8.93 -0.85
C PHE A 154 7.17 8.93 -1.48
N GLY A 155 7.27 9.16 -2.79
CA GLY A 155 8.47 8.84 -3.57
C GLY A 155 8.59 7.34 -3.87
N LYS A 156 9.66 6.92 -4.55
CA LYS A 156 9.92 5.49 -4.79
C LYS A 156 10.33 4.83 -3.47
N ALA A 157 9.62 3.76 -3.05
CA ALA A 157 9.90 3.13 -1.76
C ALA A 157 11.23 2.35 -1.73
N LEU A 158 11.68 1.85 -2.90
CA LEU A 158 12.95 1.16 -3.06
C LEU A 158 13.78 1.86 -4.16
N MET A 159 14.97 2.35 -3.76
CA MET A 159 16.11 2.62 -4.65
C MET A 159 17.23 1.67 -4.25
#